data_AF-A0AAN9KQF9-F1
#
_entry.id   AF-A0AAN9KQF9-F1
#
_cell.length_a   1.000
_cell.length_b   1.000
_cell.length_c   1.000
_cell.angle_alpha   90.00
_cell.angle_beta   90.00
_cell.angle_gamma   90.00
#
_symmetry.space_group_name_H-M   'P 1'
#
loop_
_entity.id
_entity.type
_entity.pdbx_description
1 polymer ?
#
loop_
_entity_poly.entity_id
_entity_poly.type
_entity_poly.pdbx_seq_one_letter_code
_entity_poly.pdbx_strand_id
1 'polypeptide(L)'
;MEIIEGQSRPCFSDSSLQWSQWQLLDSLLPTGGFAHSFGLEAAVQSHLVSNSNDLKTFVIHVLENTGSLFLPFVYSACMLPNLETWHKLDKTLDATLTNEVGRKASISQGSALMRVASAVFSEIPSLKTMRDASLGLGTVSFHHAPIFGLICGALGFDATSSQRAYMFITMRDMISAATRLNLIGPLGAALLQHQIAPIAEVILEKWMNRVAEEACQTMPLLDTVQGCHGYLFSRLFSS
;
A
#
# COMPACT_ATOMS: atom_id res chain seq x y z
N MET A 1 -38.64 -17.45 -6.51
CA MET A 1 -38.09 -16.08 -6.58
C MET A 1 -38.01 -15.59 -5.14
N GLU A 2 -37.01 -16.09 -4.42
CA GLU A 2 -36.75 -15.69 -3.03
C GLU A 2 -35.62 -14.67 -3.07
N ILE A 3 -35.95 -13.46 -2.63
CA ILE A 3 -35.04 -12.33 -2.53
C ILE A 3 -34.31 -12.51 -1.19
N ILE A 4 -33.00 -12.78 -1.26
CA ILE A 4 -32.14 -12.89 -0.10
C ILE A 4 -31.95 -11.49 0.48
N GLU A 5 -32.46 -11.29 1.70
CA GLU A 5 -32.34 -10.07 2.48
C GLU A 5 -30.88 -9.68 2.73
N GLY A 6 -30.63 -8.38 2.63
CA GLY A 6 -29.31 -7.77 2.75
C GLY A 6 -28.64 -8.04 4.10
N GLN A 7 -27.37 -8.41 4.03
CA GLN A 7 -26.48 -8.37 5.18
C GLN A 7 -26.41 -6.94 5.74
N SER A 8 -27.02 -6.75 6.90
CA SER A 8 -26.97 -5.52 7.69
C SER A 8 -25.52 -5.22 8.09
N ARG A 9 -24.98 -4.10 7.59
CA ARG A 9 -23.72 -3.55 8.09
C ARG A 9 -23.89 -3.25 9.59
N PRO A 10 -22.99 -3.70 10.47
CA PRO A 10 -23.05 -3.34 11.88
C PRO A 10 -22.95 -1.82 12.02
N CYS A 11 -23.93 -1.23 12.72
CA CYS A 11 -24.04 0.21 12.93
C CYS A 11 -23.07 0.63 14.05
N PHE A 12 -21.80 0.78 13.72
CA PHE A 12 -20.83 1.47 14.58
C PHE A 12 -21.11 2.97 14.50
N SER A 13 -20.96 3.70 15.61
CA SER A 13 -21.03 5.16 15.55
C SER A 13 -19.88 5.67 14.67
N ASP A 14 -20.16 6.62 13.77
CA ASP A 14 -19.16 7.18 12.83
C ASP A 14 -17.85 7.60 13.54
N SER A 15 -17.95 8.05 14.79
CA SER A 15 -16.82 8.43 15.64
C SER A 15 -15.88 7.27 16.01
N SER A 16 -16.41 6.05 16.20
CA SER A 16 -15.61 4.88 16.59
C SER A 16 -14.79 4.34 15.42
N LEU A 17 -15.37 4.33 14.22
CA LEU A 17 -14.67 3.93 13.00
C LEU A 17 -13.54 4.90 12.66
N GLN A 18 -13.70 6.20 12.93
CA GLN A 18 -12.65 7.20 12.70
C GLN A 18 -11.36 6.89 13.47
N TRP A 19 -11.44 6.37 14.70
CA TRP A 19 -10.25 5.93 15.44
C TRP A 19 -9.55 4.76 14.77
N SER A 20 -10.30 3.76 14.30
CA SER A 20 -9.75 2.63 13.56
C SER A 20 -9.15 3.04 12.22
N GLN A 21 -9.75 4.03 11.55
CA GLN A 21 -9.19 4.65 10.34
C GLN A 21 -7.84 5.32 10.62
N TRP A 22 -7.71 6.10 11.70
CA TRP A 22 -6.42 6.69 12.07
C TRP A 22 -5.40 5.63 12.47
N GLN A 23 -5.83 4.59 13.20
CA GLN A 23 -4.96 3.49 13.60
C GLN A 23 -4.43 2.71 12.39
N LEU A 24 -5.23 2.55 11.32
CA LEU A 24 -4.77 1.96 10.05
C LEU A 24 -3.60 2.76 9.44
N LEU A 25 -3.62 4.09 9.57
CA LEU A 25 -2.61 5.01 9.02
C LEU A 25 -1.46 5.29 9.97
N ASP A 26 -1.49 4.74 11.18
CA ASP A 26 -0.43 4.91 12.16
C ASP A 26 0.83 4.13 11.73
N SER A 27 2.00 4.72 11.92
CA SER A 27 3.30 4.07 11.71
C SER A 27 3.59 2.96 12.73
N LEU A 28 2.90 2.97 13.88
CA LEU A 28 3.02 1.94 14.92
C LEU A 28 2.35 0.63 14.54
N LEU A 29 1.43 0.64 13.57
CA LEU A 29 0.73 -0.56 13.16
C LEU A 29 1.73 -1.53 12.48
N PRO A 30 1.86 -2.80 12.93
CA PRO A 30 2.91 -3.69 12.45
C PRO A 30 2.58 -4.34 11.09
N THR A 31 2.42 -3.50 10.07
CA THR A 31 2.06 -3.87 8.68
C THR A 31 3.28 -4.22 7.83
N GLY A 32 4.49 -4.05 8.35
CA GLY A 32 5.74 -4.39 7.66
C GLY A 32 6.29 -3.30 6.73
N GLY A 33 5.60 -2.16 6.55
CA GLY A 33 6.09 -1.05 5.71
C GLY A 33 7.47 -0.53 6.12
N PHE A 34 7.78 -0.57 7.43
CA PHE A 34 9.12 -0.25 7.94
C PHE A 34 10.23 -1.14 7.34
N ALA A 35 9.98 -2.40 7.03
CA ALA A 35 11.03 -3.31 6.55
C ALA A 35 11.47 -3.06 5.10
N HIS A 36 10.78 -2.20 4.36
CA HIS A 36 10.92 -2.04 2.91
C HIS A 36 11.39 -0.62 2.52
N SER A 37 12.27 -0.51 1.52
CA SER A 37 12.82 0.77 1.04
C SER A 37 12.24 1.25 -0.30
N PHE A 38 11.37 0.46 -0.94
CA PHE A 38 10.84 0.76 -2.28
C PHE A 38 11.95 0.96 -3.33
N GLY A 39 13.05 0.20 -3.22
CA GLY A 39 14.22 0.33 -4.09
C GLY A 39 15.14 1.51 -3.76
N LEU A 40 14.83 2.35 -2.77
CA LEU A 40 15.67 3.48 -2.37
C LEU A 40 17.07 3.03 -1.94
N GLU A 41 17.18 1.93 -1.18
CA GLU A 41 18.48 1.41 -0.76
C GLU A 41 19.37 1.07 -1.96
N ALA A 42 18.81 0.38 -2.96
CA ALA A 42 19.52 0.06 -4.19
C ALA A 42 19.88 1.32 -5.00
N ALA A 43 18.98 2.30 -5.04
CA ALA A 43 19.21 3.57 -5.72
C ALA A 43 20.38 4.36 -5.10
N VAL A 44 20.47 4.39 -3.77
CA VAL A 44 21.57 5.04 -3.04
C VAL A 44 22.89 4.32 -3.27
N GLN A 45 22.93 3.00 -3.13
CA GLN A 45 24.17 2.23 -3.35
C GLN A 45 24.63 2.33 -4.81
N SER A 46 23.71 2.49 -5.76
CA SER A 46 24.00 2.71 -7.18
C SER A 46 24.24 4.19 -7.55
N HIS A 47 24.28 5.10 -6.57
CA HIS A 47 24.51 6.54 -6.74
C HIS A 47 23.45 7.26 -7.60
N LEU A 48 22.28 6.64 -7.82
CA LEU A 48 21.13 7.25 -8.48
C LEU A 48 20.42 8.29 -7.60
N VAL A 49 20.57 8.15 -6.27
CA VAL A 49 20.08 9.11 -5.28
C VAL A 49 21.26 9.50 -4.39
N SER A 50 21.80 10.69 -4.60
CA SER A 50 23.01 11.16 -3.90
C SER A 50 22.78 12.45 -3.10
N ASN A 51 21.67 13.14 -3.32
CA ASN A 51 21.35 14.40 -2.65
C ASN A 51 19.85 14.56 -2.39
N SER A 52 19.47 15.63 -1.68
CA SER A 52 18.08 15.92 -1.28
C SER A 52 17.14 16.12 -2.48
N ASN A 53 17.62 16.71 -3.59
CA ASN A 53 16.81 16.90 -4.79
C ASN A 53 16.55 15.57 -5.52
N ASP A 54 17.55 14.69 -5.58
CA ASP A 54 17.38 13.34 -6.12
C ASP A 54 16.38 12.56 -5.27
N LEU A 55 16.50 12.64 -3.94
CA LEU A 55 15.56 11.99 -3.02
C LEU A 55 14.14 12.47 -3.26
N LYS A 56 13.92 13.80 -3.35
CA LYS A 56 12.60 14.36 -3.65
C LYS A 56 12.04 13.83 -4.97
N THR A 57 12.86 13.81 -6.01
CA THR A 57 12.49 13.25 -7.33
C THR A 57 12.13 11.78 -7.24
N PHE A 58 12.92 10.99 -6.49
CA PHE A 58 12.68 9.58 -6.26
C PHE A 58 11.34 9.34 -5.54
N VAL A 59 11.02 10.13 -4.50
CA VAL A 59 9.71 10.08 -3.83
C VAL A 59 8.57 10.28 -4.82
N ILE A 60 8.68 11.32 -5.65
CA ILE A 60 7.64 11.67 -6.62
C ILE A 60 7.45 10.54 -7.63
N HIS A 61 8.52 9.93 -8.14
CA HIS A 61 8.41 8.80 -9.07
C HIS A 61 7.81 7.55 -8.42
N VAL A 62 8.12 7.26 -7.15
CA VAL A 62 7.48 6.17 -6.40
C VAL A 62 5.99 6.44 -6.26
N LEU A 63 5.61 7.68 -5.94
CA LEU A 63 4.20 8.08 -5.86
C LEU A 63 3.49 8.04 -7.21
N GLU A 64 4.15 8.39 -8.30
CA GLU A 64 3.60 8.28 -9.66
C GLU A 64 3.26 6.83 -10.01
N ASN A 65 4.18 5.89 -9.77
CA ASN A 65 3.89 4.45 -9.92
C ASN A 65 2.84 3.97 -8.91
N THR A 66 2.82 4.52 -7.70
CA THR A 66 1.77 4.21 -6.72
C THR A 66 0.39 4.58 -7.22
N GLY A 67 0.29 5.78 -7.80
CA GLY A 67 -0.87 6.28 -8.52
C GLY A 67 -1.29 5.35 -9.65
N SER A 68 -0.40 5.15 -10.63
CA SER A 68 -0.74 4.47 -11.88
C SER A 68 -0.93 2.95 -11.74
N LEU A 69 -0.17 2.29 -10.85
CA LEU A 69 -0.18 0.84 -10.71
C LEU A 69 -1.05 0.36 -9.56
N PHE A 70 -0.97 0.97 -8.38
CA PHE A 70 -1.56 0.39 -7.16
C PHE A 70 -2.93 0.99 -6.79
N LEU A 71 -3.18 2.28 -7.03
CA LEU A 71 -4.50 2.88 -6.74
C LEU A 71 -5.67 2.19 -7.42
N PRO A 72 -5.58 1.69 -8.68
CA PRO A 72 -6.68 0.96 -9.29
C PRO A 72 -7.12 -0.30 -8.51
N PHE A 73 -6.18 -0.98 -7.87
CA PHE A 73 -6.46 -2.13 -7.01
C PHE A 73 -7.06 -1.71 -5.66
N VAL A 74 -6.55 -0.63 -5.07
CA VAL A 74 -7.10 -0.05 -3.83
C VAL A 74 -8.55 0.39 -4.05
N TYR A 75 -8.80 1.11 -5.14
CA TYR A 75 -10.12 1.60 -5.54
C TYR A 75 -11.10 0.44 -5.72
N SER A 76 -10.73 -0.54 -6.56
CA SER A 76 -11.60 -1.68 -6.88
C SER A 76 -11.94 -2.52 -5.64
N ALA A 77 -10.96 -2.76 -4.76
CA ALA A 77 -11.19 -3.50 -3.51
C ALA A 77 -12.01 -2.70 -2.48
N CYS A 78 -11.82 -1.38 -2.41
CA CYS A 78 -12.58 -0.50 -1.52
C CYS A 78 -14.04 -0.37 -1.93
N MET A 79 -14.31 -0.28 -3.24
CA MET A 79 -15.68 -0.15 -3.76
C MET A 79 -16.52 -1.40 -3.50
N LEU A 80 -15.89 -2.58 -3.55
CA LEU A 80 -16.57 -3.85 -3.35
C LEU A 80 -15.75 -4.75 -2.41
N PRO A 81 -15.79 -4.50 -1.09
CA PRO A 81 -14.93 -5.16 -0.10
C PRO A 81 -15.45 -6.57 0.23
N ASN A 82 -15.32 -7.50 -0.71
CA ASN A 82 -15.70 -8.90 -0.56
C ASN A 82 -14.60 -9.86 -1.03
N LEU A 83 -14.77 -11.15 -0.66
CA LEU A 83 -13.79 -12.20 -0.91
C LEU A 83 -13.49 -12.41 -2.41
N GLU A 84 -14.53 -12.44 -3.25
CA GLU A 84 -14.40 -12.72 -4.69
C GLU A 84 -13.61 -11.61 -5.40
N THR A 85 -13.97 -10.35 -5.15
CA THR A 85 -13.27 -9.18 -5.69
C THR A 85 -11.83 -9.17 -5.23
N TRP A 86 -11.57 -9.38 -3.94
CA TRP A 86 -10.20 -9.44 -3.42
C TRP A 86 -9.38 -10.53 -4.10
N HIS A 87 -9.90 -11.76 -4.20
CA HIS A 87 -9.17 -12.88 -4.83
C HIS A 87 -8.87 -12.63 -6.31
N LYS A 88 -9.80 -12.02 -7.05
CA LYS A 88 -9.57 -11.62 -8.44
C LYS A 88 -8.45 -10.59 -8.54
N LEU A 89 -8.54 -9.52 -7.75
CA LEU A 89 -7.56 -8.43 -7.75
C LEU A 89 -6.16 -8.90 -7.32
N ASP A 90 -6.09 -9.78 -6.32
CA ASP A 90 -4.85 -10.36 -5.83
C ASP A 90 -4.12 -11.14 -6.93
N LYS A 91 -4.83 -12.03 -7.64
CA LYS A 91 -4.27 -12.79 -8.78
C LYS A 91 -3.85 -11.89 -9.93
N THR A 92 -4.65 -10.88 -10.26
CA THR A 92 -4.30 -9.91 -11.31
C THR A 92 -3.02 -9.14 -10.94
N LEU A 93 -2.90 -8.70 -9.68
CA LEU A 93 -1.72 -7.97 -9.24
C LEU A 93 -0.48 -8.87 -9.20
N ASP A 94 -0.62 -10.12 -8.75
CA ASP A 94 0.48 -11.11 -8.76
C ASP A 94 1.04 -11.31 -10.17
N ALA A 95 0.15 -11.41 -11.18
CA ALA A 95 0.53 -11.50 -12.58
C ALA A 95 1.13 -10.21 -13.16
N THR A 96 0.79 -9.05 -12.59
CA THR A 96 1.28 -7.74 -13.05
C THR A 96 2.66 -7.41 -12.49
N LEU A 97 2.98 -7.88 -11.27
CA LEU A 97 4.26 -7.62 -10.61
C LEU A 97 5.37 -8.58 -11.10
N THR A 98 6.07 -8.15 -12.15
CA THR A 98 7.18 -8.88 -12.76
C THR A 98 8.44 -8.90 -11.90
N ASN A 99 8.68 -7.83 -11.13
CA ASN A 99 9.81 -7.73 -10.21
C ASN A 99 9.60 -8.58 -8.95
N GLU A 100 10.46 -9.57 -8.76
CA GLU A 100 10.39 -10.48 -7.61
C GLU A 100 10.55 -9.77 -6.26
N VAL A 101 11.43 -8.77 -6.17
CA VAL A 101 11.66 -8.02 -4.92
C VAL A 101 10.40 -7.23 -4.56
N GLY A 102 9.84 -6.49 -5.52
CA GLY A 102 8.59 -5.75 -5.35
C GLY A 102 7.40 -6.67 -5.04
N ARG A 103 7.28 -7.80 -5.75
CA ARG A 103 6.23 -8.80 -5.54
C ARG A 103 6.29 -9.38 -4.12
N LYS A 104 7.47 -9.81 -3.66
CA LYS A 104 7.66 -10.33 -2.29
C LYS A 104 7.37 -9.27 -1.22
N ALA A 105 7.79 -8.03 -1.44
CA ALA A 105 7.50 -6.93 -0.53
C ALA A 105 5.98 -6.66 -0.42
N SER A 106 5.27 -6.71 -1.55
CA SER A 106 3.81 -6.55 -1.57
C SER A 106 3.09 -7.68 -0.83
N ILE A 107 3.50 -8.94 -1.04
CA ILE A 107 2.96 -10.12 -0.35
C ILE A 107 3.21 -10.06 1.15
N SER A 108 4.44 -9.74 1.55
CA SER A 108 4.85 -9.64 2.95
C SER A 108 4.02 -8.58 3.69
N GLN A 109 3.90 -7.39 3.11
CA GLN A 109 3.14 -6.29 3.70
C GLN A 109 1.64 -6.59 3.75
N GLY A 110 1.05 -7.12 2.67
CA GLY A 110 -0.38 -7.45 2.67
C GLY A 110 -0.72 -8.58 3.64
N SER A 111 0.11 -9.62 3.72
CA SER A 111 -0.03 -10.71 4.71
C SER A 111 0.02 -10.18 6.14
N ALA A 112 0.98 -9.31 6.45
CA ALA A 112 1.11 -8.69 7.76
C ALA A 112 -0.09 -7.79 8.08
N LEU A 113 -0.50 -6.95 7.13
CA LEU A 113 -1.65 -6.05 7.26
C LEU A 113 -2.94 -6.83 7.50
N MET A 114 -3.23 -7.89 6.72
CA MET A 114 -4.44 -8.70 6.90
C MET A 114 -4.47 -9.41 8.25
N ARG A 115 -3.32 -9.94 8.69
CA ARG A 115 -3.18 -10.55 10.02
C ARG A 115 -3.51 -9.53 11.12
N VAL A 116 -2.91 -8.34 11.06
CA VAL A 116 -3.12 -7.28 12.06
C VAL A 116 -4.57 -6.80 12.03
N ALA A 117 -5.12 -6.52 10.85
CA ALA A 117 -6.48 -6.04 10.70
C ALA A 117 -7.50 -7.05 11.26
N SER A 118 -7.31 -8.35 11.02
CA SER A 118 -8.18 -9.40 11.57
C SER A 118 -8.13 -9.56 13.09
N ALA A 119 -7.08 -9.03 13.74
CA ALA A 119 -6.87 -9.12 15.18
C ALA A 119 -7.25 -7.81 15.90
N VAL A 120 -6.96 -6.66 15.30
CA VAL A 120 -7.13 -5.33 15.88
C VAL A 120 -8.54 -4.80 15.66
N PHE A 121 -9.07 -4.89 14.43
CA PHE A 121 -10.38 -4.35 14.07
C PHE A 121 -11.49 -5.39 14.31
N SER A 122 -11.62 -5.80 15.58
CA SER A 122 -12.58 -6.83 16.02
C SER A 122 -14.05 -6.47 15.75
N GLU A 123 -14.33 -5.18 15.59
CA GLU A 123 -15.61 -4.62 15.16
C GLU A 123 -16.02 -5.05 13.74
N ILE A 124 -15.07 -5.55 12.93
CA ILE A 124 -15.33 -6.09 11.58
C ILE A 124 -14.96 -7.59 11.54
N PRO A 125 -15.85 -8.49 12.01
CA PRO A 125 -15.58 -9.93 12.02
C PRO A 125 -15.33 -10.54 10.64
N SER A 126 -15.87 -9.92 9.58
CA SER A 126 -15.71 -10.40 8.20
C SER A 126 -14.24 -10.43 7.75
N LEU A 127 -13.37 -9.55 8.27
CA LEU A 127 -11.93 -9.60 7.98
C LEU A 127 -11.32 -10.92 8.43
N LYS A 128 -11.60 -11.35 9.66
CA LYS A 128 -11.11 -12.63 10.18
C LYS A 128 -11.63 -13.81 9.36
N THR A 129 -12.93 -13.83 9.06
CA THR A 129 -13.55 -14.87 8.22
C THR A 129 -12.91 -14.95 6.83
N MET A 130 -12.71 -13.82 6.16
CA MET A 130 -12.08 -13.77 4.84
C MET A 130 -10.62 -14.25 4.88
N ARG A 131 -9.86 -13.88 5.92
CA ARG A 131 -8.48 -14.35 6.12
C ARG A 131 -8.43 -15.87 6.28
N ASP A 132 -9.25 -16.43 7.17
CA ASP A 132 -9.23 -17.86 7.49
C ASP A 132 -9.66 -18.69 6.27
N ALA A 133 -10.67 -18.24 5.53
CA ALA A 133 -11.09 -18.88 4.28
C ALA A 133 -9.96 -18.88 3.23
N SER A 134 -9.25 -17.76 3.08
CA SER A 134 -8.19 -17.61 2.07
C SER A 134 -6.93 -18.42 2.41
N LEU A 135 -6.59 -18.56 3.69
CA LEU A 135 -5.51 -19.43 4.16
C LEU A 135 -5.80 -20.91 3.86
N GLY A 136 -7.06 -21.35 3.98
CA GLY A 136 -7.46 -22.73 3.69
C GLY A 136 -7.39 -23.10 2.21
N LEU A 137 -7.54 -22.12 1.29
CA LEU A 137 -7.48 -22.33 -0.15
C LEU A 137 -6.05 -22.39 -0.70
N GLY A 138 -5.13 -21.61 -0.14
CA GLY A 138 -3.73 -21.55 -0.61
C GLY A 138 -3.53 -20.93 -2.00
N THR A 139 -4.53 -20.21 -2.54
CA THR A 139 -4.52 -19.66 -3.91
C THR A 139 -4.33 -18.15 -3.99
N VAL A 140 -4.15 -17.48 -2.84
CA VAL A 140 -4.09 -16.02 -2.72
C VAL A 140 -2.73 -15.65 -2.15
N SER A 141 -2.06 -14.70 -2.79
CA SER A 141 -0.73 -14.21 -2.43
C SER A 141 -0.76 -13.18 -1.29
N PHE A 142 -1.91 -12.54 -1.05
CA PHE A 142 -2.09 -11.49 -0.04
C PHE A 142 -1.28 -10.22 -0.36
N HIS A 143 -1.47 -9.67 -1.57
CA HIS A 143 -0.87 -8.41 -1.98
C HIS A 143 -1.42 -7.21 -1.21
N HIS A 144 -0.53 -6.25 -0.94
CA HIS A 144 -0.80 -5.10 -0.08
C HIS A 144 -1.93 -4.20 -0.60
N ALA A 145 -1.92 -3.79 -1.88
CA ALA A 145 -2.89 -2.83 -2.41
C ALA A 145 -4.35 -3.34 -2.37
N PRO A 146 -4.68 -4.56 -2.84
CA PRO A 146 -6.03 -5.12 -2.70
C PRO A 146 -6.47 -5.24 -1.24
N ILE A 147 -5.58 -5.70 -0.34
CA ILE A 147 -5.89 -5.87 1.08
C ILE A 147 -6.14 -4.51 1.75
N PHE A 148 -5.32 -3.51 1.45
CA PHE A 148 -5.49 -2.17 1.98
C PHE A 148 -6.84 -1.58 1.56
N GLY A 149 -7.18 -1.67 0.27
CA GLY A 149 -8.49 -1.23 -0.23
C GLY A 149 -9.66 -1.97 0.42
N LEU A 150 -9.57 -3.30 0.56
CA LEU A 150 -10.55 -4.13 1.26
C LEU A 150 -10.79 -3.66 2.70
N ILE A 151 -9.71 -3.42 3.45
CA ILE A 151 -9.78 -2.97 4.85
C ILE A 151 -10.34 -1.54 4.93
N CYS A 152 -9.92 -0.64 4.05
CA CYS A 152 -10.44 0.72 3.99
C CYS A 152 -11.96 0.73 3.76
N GLY A 153 -12.45 -0.03 2.78
CA GLY A 153 -13.88 -0.15 2.51
C GLY A 153 -14.65 -0.76 3.67
N ALA A 154 -14.06 -1.73 4.38
CA ALA A 154 -14.66 -2.33 5.57
C ALA A 154 -14.71 -1.37 6.78
N LEU A 155 -13.70 -0.50 6.93
CA LEU A 155 -13.62 0.56 7.95
C LEU A 155 -14.41 1.83 7.58
N GLY A 156 -15.12 1.83 6.45
CA GLY A 156 -15.98 2.93 6.02
C GLY A 156 -15.24 4.14 5.45
N PHE A 157 -14.00 3.99 4.96
CA PHE A 157 -13.41 5.04 4.12
C PHE A 157 -14.20 5.18 2.81
N ASP A 158 -14.37 6.41 2.33
CA ASP A 158 -14.76 6.63 0.94
C ASP A 158 -13.58 6.33 -0.01
N ALA A 159 -13.89 6.05 -1.27
CA ALA A 159 -12.90 5.63 -2.26
C ALA A 159 -11.74 6.64 -2.44
N THR A 160 -12.03 7.95 -2.37
CA THR A 160 -11.02 8.99 -2.52
C THR A 160 -10.10 9.02 -1.30
N SER A 161 -10.68 8.97 -0.09
CA SER A 161 -9.90 8.92 1.15
C SER A 161 -9.05 7.65 1.26
N SER A 162 -9.54 6.49 0.80
CA SER A 162 -8.76 5.23 0.73
C SER A 162 -7.53 5.36 -0.17
N GLN A 163 -7.69 5.96 -1.35
CA GLN A 163 -6.60 6.16 -2.30
C GLN A 163 -5.58 7.18 -1.77
N ARG A 164 -6.05 8.29 -1.19
CA ARG A 164 -5.19 9.28 -0.54
C ARG A 164 -4.43 8.69 0.64
N ALA A 165 -5.09 7.86 1.45
CA ALA A 165 -4.49 7.13 2.56
C ALA A 165 -3.36 6.19 2.09
N TYR A 166 -3.58 5.46 0.99
CA TYR A 166 -2.56 4.57 0.41
C TYR A 166 -1.32 5.35 -0.08
N MET A 167 -1.54 6.48 -0.75
CA MET A 167 -0.45 7.40 -1.15
C MET A 167 0.30 7.93 0.07
N PHE A 168 -0.42 8.31 1.12
CA PHE A 168 0.15 8.82 2.36
C PHE A 168 1.06 7.79 3.06
N ILE A 169 0.59 6.55 3.27
CA ILE A 169 1.41 5.53 3.95
C ILE A 169 2.64 5.16 3.10
N THR A 170 2.50 5.13 1.78
CA THR A 170 3.62 4.84 0.87
C THR A 170 4.69 5.93 0.94
N MET A 171 4.27 7.21 0.90
CA MET A 171 5.16 8.36 1.08
C MET A 171 5.85 8.33 2.46
N ARG A 172 5.08 8.10 3.53
CA ARG A 172 5.56 8.03 4.91
C ARG A 172 6.63 6.96 5.07
N ASP A 173 6.37 5.75 4.56
CA ASP A 173 7.27 4.61 4.73
C ASP A 173 8.57 4.79 3.96
N MET A 174 8.50 5.39 2.76
CA MET A 174 9.68 5.70 1.97
C MET A 174 10.53 6.82 2.60
N ILE A 175 9.90 7.89 3.10
CA ILE A 175 10.61 8.96 3.84
C ILE A 175 11.24 8.41 5.14
N SER A 176 10.56 7.49 5.81
CA SER A 176 11.12 6.75 6.95
C SER A 176 12.34 5.92 6.54
N ALA A 177 12.31 5.25 5.38
CA ALA A 177 13.47 4.54 4.84
C ALA A 177 14.64 5.50 4.55
N ALA A 178 14.37 6.65 3.93
CA ALA A 178 15.38 7.68 3.65
C ALA A 178 16.07 8.20 4.92
N THR A 179 15.30 8.35 6.00
CA THR A 179 15.84 8.76 7.31
C THR A 179 16.81 7.71 7.87
N ARG A 180 16.45 6.43 7.75
CA ARG A 180 17.26 5.30 8.24
C ARG A 180 18.49 5.00 7.38
N LEU A 181 18.42 5.35 6.10
CA LEU A 181 19.57 5.39 5.20
C LEU A 181 20.46 6.64 5.40
N ASN A 182 20.13 7.48 6.38
CA ASN A 182 20.86 8.71 6.70
C ASN A 182 20.95 9.71 5.53
N LEU A 183 19.96 9.70 4.63
CA LEU A 183 19.86 10.68 3.53
C LEU A 183 19.26 12.00 3.99
N ILE A 184 18.42 11.95 5.02
CA ILE A 184 17.69 13.09 5.57
C ILE A 184 17.49 12.92 7.08
N GLY A 185 17.56 14.01 7.84
CA GLY A 185 17.26 13.99 9.27
C GLY A 185 15.76 14.03 9.56
N PRO A 186 15.31 13.72 10.80
CA PRO A 186 13.88 13.66 11.15
C PRO A 186 13.09 14.95 10.86
N LEU A 187 13.66 16.13 11.16
CA LEU A 187 13.03 17.41 10.83
C LEU A 187 12.93 17.62 9.31
N GLY A 188 13.99 17.27 8.58
CA GLY A 188 14.01 17.34 7.12
C GLY A 188 12.98 16.41 6.49
N ALA A 189 12.81 15.21 7.05
CA ALA A 189 11.81 14.23 6.62
C ALA A 189 10.37 14.79 6.72
N ALA A 190 10.04 15.40 7.86
CA ALA A 190 8.74 16.05 8.05
C ALA A 190 8.52 17.22 7.08
N LEU A 191 9.55 18.04 6.85
CA LEU A 191 9.51 19.13 5.86
C LEU A 191 9.32 18.59 4.44
N LEU A 192 10.05 17.55 4.05
CA LEU A 192 9.95 16.93 2.73
C LEU A 192 8.56 16.35 2.49
N GLN A 193 8.00 15.64 3.48
CA GLN A 193 6.64 15.10 3.39
C GLN A 193 5.60 16.21 3.17
N HIS A 194 5.70 17.30 3.92
CA HIS A 194 4.81 18.45 3.75
C HIS A 194 4.98 19.12 2.37
N GLN A 195 6.22 19.26 1.87
CA GLN A 195 6.50 19.82 0.56
C GLN A 195 5.97 18.96 -0.60
N ILE A 196 5.93 17.64 -0.44
CA ILE A 196 5.46 16.71 -1.46
C ILE A 196 3.94 16.56 -1.45
N ALA A 197 3.27 16.83 -0.32
CA ALA A 197 1.82 16.64 -0.20
C ALA A 197 0.98 17.29 -1.33
N PRO A 198 1.23 18.54 -1.77
CA PRO A 198 0.50 19.12 -2.90
C PRO A 198 0.76 18.38 -4.23
N ILE A 199 1.98 17.87 -4.44
CA ILE A 199 2.34 17.08 -5.63
C ILE A 199 1.64 15.72 -5.57
N ALA A 200 1.61 15.08 -4.39
CA ALA A 200 0.91 13.82 -4.18
C ALA A 200 -0.59 13.94 -4.48
N GLU A 201 -1.22 15.08 -4.14
CA GLU A 201 -2.62 15.35 -4.46
C GLU A 201 -2.82 15.47 -5.99
N VAL A 202 -1.94 16.17 -6.71
CA VAL A 202 -2.01 16.24 -8.18
C VAL A 202 -1.87 14.85 -8.83
N ILE A 203 -0.97 14.01 -8.30
CA ILE A 203 -0.80 12.62 -8.76
C ILE A 203 -2.06 11.80 -8.44
N LEU A 204 -2.62 11.95 -7.25
CA LEU A 204 -3.87 11.30 -6.85
C LEU A 204 -5.00 11.66 -7.82
N GLU A 205 -5.23 12.95 -8.08
CA GLU A 205 -6.28 13.41 -8.99
C GLU A 205 -6.14 12.85 -10.41
N LYS A 206 -4.91 12.69 -10.88
CA LYS A 206 -4.59 12.10 -12.19
C LYS A 206 -4.96 10.62 -12.31
N TRP A 207 -4.81 9.86 -11.23
CA TRP A 207 -4.90 8.38 -11.25
C TRP A 207 -6.08 7.79 -10.48
N MET A 208 -6.75 8.57 -9.64
CA MET A 208 -7.85 8.07 -8.81
C MET A 208 -9.04 7.55 -9.62
N ASN A 209 -9.79 6.63 -9.03
CA ASN A 209 -11.08 6.13 -9.55
C ASN A 209 -10.97 5.38 -10.88
N ARG A 210 -9.83 4.71 -11.11
CA ARG A 210 -9.60 3.81 -12.25
C ARG A 210 -9.79 2.36 -11.84
N VAL A 211 -10.23 1.53 -12.76
CA VAL A 211 -10.37 0.08 -12.53
C VAL A 211 -9.03 -0.64 -12.69
N ALA A 212 -8.88 -1.81 -12.05
CA ALA A 212 -7.62 -2.56 -12.02
C ALA A 212 -7.04 -2.88 -13.41
N GLU A 213 -7.89 -3.02 -14.43
CA GLU A 213 -7.50 -3.26 -15.82
C GLU A 213 -6.77 -2.06 -16.47
N GLU A 214 -6.88 -0.86 -15.91
CA GLU A 214 -6.15 0.34 -16.36
C GLU A 214 -4.79 0.52 -15.65
N ALA A 215 -4.44 -0.38 -14.73
CA ALA A 215 -3.21 -0.28 -13.97
C ALA A 215 -1.98 -0.36 -14.89
N CYS A 216 -1.03 0.54 -14.70
CA CYS A 216 0.18 0.60 -15.51
C CYS A 216 1.40 1.09 -14.73
N GLN A 217 2.59 0.69 -15.19
CA GLN A 217 3.85 1.20 -14.68
C GLN A 217 4.32 2.37 -15.55
N THR A 218 4.50 3.55 -14.97
CA THR A 218 4.90 4.76 -15.71
C THR A 218 6.39 5.07 -15.55
N MET A 219 6.98 4.64 -14.44
CA MET A 219 8.41 4.80 -14.11
C MET A 219 9.07 3.41 -14.05
N PRO A 220 9.35 2.75 -15.19
CA PRO A 220 9.90 1.39 -15.22
C PRO A 220 11.31 1.28 -14.63
N LEU A 221 12.09 2.37 -14.64
CA LEU A 221 13.43 2.37 -14.03
C LEU A 221 13.38 2.06 -12.53
N LEU A 222 12.33 2.50 -11.81
CA LEU A 222 12.18 2.17 -10.40
C LEU A 222 12.03 0.67 -10.18
N ASP A 223 11.33 -0.01 -11.08
CA ASP A 223 11.14 -1.45 -11.01
C ASP A 223 12.48 -2.18 -11.18
N THR A 224 13.27 -1.77 -12.18
CA THR A 224 14.63 -2.30 -12.38
C THR A 224 15.52 -2.06 -11.17
N VAL A 225 15.53 -0.83 -10.63
CA VAL A 225 16.36 -0.46 -9.48
C VAL A 225 15.95 -1.24 -8.23
N GLN A 226 14.66 -1.41 -7.98
CA GLN A 226 14.18 -2.23 -6.88
C GLN A 226 14.58 -3.70 -7.07
N GLY A 227 14.51 -4.23 -8.30
CA GLY A 227 14.99 -5.58 -8.63
C GLY A 227 16.48 -5.77 -8.32
N CYS A 228 17.28 -4.69 -8.40
CA CYS A 228 18.70 -4.74 -8.06
C CYS A 228 18.98 -4.95 -6.57
N HIS A 229 17.99 -4.78 -5.67
CA HIS A 229 18.16 -4.96 -4.22
C HIS A 229 18.69 -6.35 -3.85
N GLY A 230 18.29 -7.39 -4.62
CA GLY A 230 18.77 -8.75 -4.43
C GLY A 230 20.28 -8.95 -4.63
N TYR A 231 20.96 -8.03 -5.32
CA TYR A 231 22.39 -8.09 -5.62
C TYR A 231 23.25 -7.23 -4.69
N LEU A 232 22.65 -6.50 -3.74
CA LEU A 232 23.40 -5.65 -2.83
C LEU A 232 24.24 -6.48 -1.86
N PHE A 233 25.51 -6.08 -1.69
CA PHE A 233 26.43 -6.75 -0.77
C PHE A 233 26.00 -6.61 0.70
N SER A 234 25.55 -5.40 1.08
CA SER A 234 25.02 -5.10 2.42
C SER A 234 23.61 -4.53 2.28
N ARG A 235 22.70 -4.98 3.16
CA ARG A 235 21.28 -4.63 3.14
C ARG A 235 20.78 -4.32 4.55
N LEU A 236 20.18 -3.14 4.70
CA LEU A 236 19.43 -2.71 5.88
C LEU A 236 17.94 -3.03 5.74
N PHE A 237 17.44 -3.16 4.52
CA PHE A 237 16.03 -3.41 4.22
C PHE A 237 15.81 -4.78 3.60
N SER A 238 14.54 -5.20 3.56
CA SER A 238 14.09 -6.45 2.93
C SER A 238 13.68 -6.27 1.45
N SER A 239 13.77 -5.04 0.92
CA SER A 239 13.50 -4.71 -0.49
C SER A 239 14.01 -3.31 -0.87
#